data_AF-A0A974P931-F1
#
_entry.id   AF-A0A974P931-F1
#
_cell.length_a   1.000
_cell.length_b   1.000
_cell.length_c   1.000
_cell.angle_alpha   90.00
_cell.angle_beta   90.00
_cell.angle_gamma   90.00
#
_symmetry.space_group_name_H-M   'P 1'
#
loop_
_entity.id
_entity.type
_entity.pdbx_description
1 polymer ?
#
loop_
_entity_poly.entity_id
_entity_poly.type
_entity_poly.pdbx_seq_one_letter_code
_entity_poly.pdbx_strand_id
1 'polypeptide(L)'
;MKANTANLVQSKWVKTKLLLRSNAVRPFIPDTRKFSRRNLEEMIRSYGMVYVKPERGTYGNGVIRAERGEHKGYTYQYEETVRHFDTFEAFHKSLAQKTGKRSYLIQKGIHLLKHNRRRFDIRVMVQLSPKGVWEATGIIGRLGHPRKIVTNYHSGGRPMAIETLLSTHLTRQQLAHLTGELDLLGTRMAAHMQKTYPRIRKIGVDVGLDRSLTPWVIEVNMNPDPYIFNQLKDKSMYRKVMKYRRYWMEK
;
A
#
# COMPACT_ATOMS: atom_id res chain seq x y z
N MET A 1 -23.67 -3.33 -21.21
CA MET A 1 -23.86 -2.81 -19.84
C MET A 1 -22.61 -2.03 -19.41
N LYS A 2 -22.67 -0.69 -19.39
CA LYS A 2 -21.56 0.15 -18.91
C LYS A 2 -21.47 -0.02 -17.38
N ALA A 3 -20.54 -0.86 -16.91
CA ALA A 3 -20.24 -0.94 -15.49
C ALA A 3 -19.87 0.45 -14.99
N ASN A 4 -20.58 0.94 -13.96
CA ASN A 4 -20.42 2.28 -13.43
C ASN A 4 -18.94 2.56 -13.10
N THR A 5 -18.30 3.48 -13.83
CA THR A 5 -16.84 3.69 -13.82
C THR A 5 -16.29 3.97 -12.41
N ALA A 6 -17.10 4.58 -11.54
CA ALA A 6 -16.79 4.83 -10.13
C ALA A 6 -16.58 3.54 -9.31
N ASN A 7 -17.33 2.47 -9.62
CA ASN A 7 -17.24 1.18 -8.91
C ASN A 7 -15.93 0.42 -9.23
N LEU A 8 -15.33 0.64 -10.40
CA LEU A 8 -14.08 -0.02 -10.82
C LEU A 8 -12.85 0.64 -10.21
N VAL A 9 -12.89 1.96 -10.00
CA VAL A 9 -11.80 2.76 -9.42
C VAL A 9 -11.53 2.42 -7.94
N GLN A 10 -12.57 2.00 -7.21
CA GLN A 10 -12.47 1.73 -5.78
C GLN A 10 -12.03 0.30 -5.43
N SER A 11 -12.21 -0.67 -6.34
CA SER A 11 -11.84 -2.07 -6.07
C SER A 11 -10.31 -2.23 -6.07
N LYS A 12 -9.75 -2.62 -4.92
CA LYS A 12 -8.33 -3.02 -4.82
C LYS A 12 -8.04 -4.19 -5.76
N TRP A 13 -8.97 -5.14 -5.91
CA TRP A 13 -8.79 -6.30 -6.79
C TRP A 13 -8.66 -5.93 -8.26
N VAL A 14 -9.54 -5.06 -8.77
CA VAL A 14 -9.49 -4.60 -10.16
C VAL A 14 -8.17 -3.89 -10.44
N LYS A 15 -7.73 -2.99 -9.55
CA LYS A 15 -6.45 -2.28 -9.67
C LYS A 15 -5.27 -3.25 -9.64
N THR A 16 -5.25 -4.22 -8.72
CA THR A 16 -4.20 -5.26 -8.67
C THR A 16 -4.16 -6.06 -9.97
N LYS A 17 -5.31 -6.54 -10.47
CA LYS A 17 -5.37 -7.30 -11.73
C LYS A 17 -4.91 -6.48 -12.93
N LEU A 18 -5.19 -5.18 -12.97
CA LEU A 18 -4.69 -4.29 -14.01
C LEU A 18 -3.16 -4.16 -13.96
N LEU A 19 -2.60 -3.91 -12.77
CA LEU A 19 -1.16 -3.74 -12.58
C LEU A 19 -0.36 -5.01 -12.89
N LEU A 20 -0.91 -6.19 -12.58
CA LEU A 20 -0.31 -7.49 -12.90
C LEU A 20 -0.14 -7.73 -14.41
N ARG A 21 -0.79 -6.94 -15.28
CA ARG A 21 -0.61 -7.01 -16.74
C ARG A 21 0.64 -6.27 -17.24
N SER A 22 1.33 -5.53 -16.38
CA SER A 22 2.58 -4.83 -16.73
C SER A 22 3.78 -5.65 -16.27
N ASN A 23 4.62 -6.10 -17.21
CA ASN A 23 5.87 -6.81 -16.89
C ASN A 23 6.82 -5.98 -16.02
N ALA A 24 6.80 -4.66 -16.17
CA ALA A 24 7.65 -3.75 -15.41
C ALA A 24 7.15 -3.48 -13.98
N VAL A 25 5.88 -3.77 -13.67
CA VAL A 25 5.27 -3.51 -12.36
C VAL A 25 4.99 -4.80 -11.60
N ARG A 26 4.59 -5.87 -12.32
CA ARG A 26 4.21 -7.17 -11.76
C ARG A 26 5.18 -7.72 -10.70
N PRO A 27 6.52 -7.63 -10.86
CA PRO A 27 7.46 -8.14 -9.85
C PRO A 27 7.31 -7.50 -8.46
N PHE A 28 6.81 -6.26 -8.40
CA PHE A 28 6.65 -5.49 -7.16
C PHE A 28 5.25 -5.63 -6.54
N ILE A 29 4.36 -6.39 -7.16
CA ILE A 29 2.99 -6.62 -6.65
C ILE A 29 3.00 -7.91 -5.83
N PRO A 30 2.75 -7.86 -4.52
CA PRO A 30 2.67 -9.06 -3.70
C PRO A 30 1.51 -9.95 -4.15
N ASP A 31 1.72 -11.28 -4.09
CA ASP A 31 0.66 -12.26 -4.39
C ASP A 31 -0.61 -11.89 -3.63
N THR A 32 -1.70 -11.74 -4.37
CA THR A 32 -2.98 -11.28 -3.85
C THR A 32 -4.06 -12.15 -4.46
N ARG A 33 -4.94 -12.70 -3.63
CA ARG A 33 -6.05 -13.58 -4.04
C ARG A 33 -7.35 -13.14 -3.37
N LYS A 34 -8.49 -13.58 -3.90
CA LYS A 34 -9.77 -13.39 -3.22
C LYS A 34 -9.82 -14.23 -1.94
N PHE A 35 -10.46 -13.71 -0.90
CA PHE A 35 -10.63 -14.45 0.35
C PHE A 35 -11.50 -15.69 0.13
N SER A 36 -10.97 -16.84 0.52
CA SER A 36 -11.68 -18.12 0.63
C SER A 36 -10.91 -18.98 1.63
N ARG A 37 -11.55 -20.01 2.22
CA ARG A 37 -10.87 -20.95 3.12
C ARG A 37 -9.61 -21.53 2.49
N ARG A 38 -9.75 -22.04 1.26
CA ARG A 38 -8.65 -22.63 0.48
C ARG A 38 -7.51 -21.63 0.24
N ASN A 39 -7.82 -20.43 -0.25
CA ASN A 39 -6.78 -19.43 -0.51
C ASN A 39 -6.08 -18.98 0.78
N LEU A 40 -6.82 -18.87 1.90
CA LEU A 40 -6.26 -18.52 3.20
C LEU A 40 -5.27 -19.58 3.66
N GLU A 41 -5.67 -20.85 3.61
CA GLU A 41 -4.85 -21.99 4.01
C GLU A 41 -3.58 -22.09 3.17
N GLU A 42 -3.71 -22.06 1.84
CA GLU A 42 -2.57 -22.11 0.92
C GLU A 42 -1.60 -20.96 1.17
N MET A 43 -2.10 -19.72 1.21
CA MET A 43 -1.23 -18.54 1.33
C MET A 43 -0.58 -18.43 2.70
N ILE A 44 -1.30 -18.71 3.80
CA ILE A 44 -0.70 -18.62 5.14
C ILE A 44 0.34 -19.73 5.37
N ARG A 45 0.14 -20.91 4.78
CA ARG A 45 1.13 -21.99 4.79
C ARG A 45 2.37 -21.63 3.99
N SER A 46 2.21 -21.05 2.80
CA SER A 46 3.33 -20.70 1.92
C SER A 46 4.13 -19.49 2.39
N TYR A 47 3.47 -18.48 2.97
CA TYR A 47 4.10 -17.20 3.30
C TYR A 47 4.35 -17.00 4.80
N GLY A 48 3.72 -17.77 5.69
CA GLY A 48 3.78 -17.60 7.14
C GLY A 48 3.04 -16.37 7.68
N MET A 49 3.00 -15.27 6.91
CA MET A 49 2.26 -14.05 7.22
C MET A 49 1.44 -13.60 6.01
N VAL A 50 0.18 -13.23 6.24
CA VAL A 50 -0.71 -12.65 5.22
C VAL A 50 -1.50 -11.47 5.78
N TYR A 51 -1.89 -10.55 4.90
CA TYR A 51 -2.86 -9.51 5.19
C TYR A 51 -4.20 -9.87 4.57
N VAL A 52 -5.26 -9.91 5.40
CA VAL A 52 -6.64 -10.03 4.96
C VAL A 52 -7.27 -8.64 5.00
N LYS A 53 -7.64 -8.11 3.83
CA LYS A 53 -8.11 -6.72 3.70
C LYS A 53 -9.40 -6.62 2.88
N PRO A 54 -10.32 -5.70 3.20
CA PRO A 54 -11.51 -5.51 2.38
C PRO A 54 -11.14 -5.16 0.94
N GLU A 55 -11.87 -5.71 -0.05
CA GLU A 55 -11.64 -5.36 -1.45
C GLU A 55 -11.89 -3.86 -1.71
N ARG A 56 -12.91 -3.32 -1.07
CA ARG A 56 -13.29 -1.90 -1.10
C ARG A 56 -13.19 -1.35 0.31
N GLY A 57 -12.60 -0.18 0.47
CA GLY A 57 -12.43 0.47 1.76
C GLY A 57 -11.23 1.42 1.76
N THR A 58 -11.19 2.30 2.76
CA THR A 58 -10.17 3.34 2.93
C THR A 58 -9.57 3.27 4.32
N TYR A 59 -8.46 3.99 4.53
CA TYR A 59 -7.87 4.23 5.85
C TYR A 59 -7.43 2.99 6.62
N GLY A 60 -7.20 1.85 5.95
CA GLY A 60 -6.80 0.62 6.62
C GLY A 60 -7.89 -0.03 7.48
N ASN A 61 -9.11 0.50 7.44
CA ASN A 61 -10.23 -0.04 8.21
C ASN A 61 -10.60 -1.43 7.70
N GLY A 62 -10.69 -2.41 8.60
CA GLY A 62 -10.96 -3.80 8.23
C GLY A 62 -9.70 -4.61 7.90
N VAL A 63 -8.50 -4.03 7.90
CA VAL A 63 -7.27 -4.79 7.63
C VAL A 63 -6.95 -5.68 8.83
N ILE A 64 -6.69 -6.95 8.56
CA ILE A 64 -6.31 -7.98 9.51
C ILE A 64 -4.94 -8.52 9.09
N ARG A 65 -4.00 -8.64 10.03
CA ARG A 65 -2.71 -9.32 9.81
C ARG A 65 -2.81 -10.69 10.45
N ALA A 66 -2.66 -11.74 9.66
CA ALA A 66 -2.67 -13.11 10.15
C ALA A 66 -1.30 -13.76 10.00
N GLU A 67 -0.92 -14.57 10.97
CA GLU A 67 0.35 -15.28 11.02
C GLU A 67 0.14 -16.72 11.45
N ARG A 68 1.00 -17.60 10.93
CA ARG A 68 1.17 -18.96 11.42
C ARG A 68 2.45 -19.01 12.24
N GLY A 69 2.33 -19.32 13.52
CA GLY A 69 3.45 -19.47 14.44
C GLY A 69 4.26 -20.74 14.18
N GLU A 70 5.48 -20.77 14.71
CA GLU A 70 6.43 -21.88 14.54
C GLU A 70 5.89 -23.22 15.09
N HIS A 71 5.08 -23.17 16.16
CA HIS A 71 4.47 -24.35 16.80
C HIS A 71 3.04 -24.66 16.31
N LYS A 72 2.76 -24.48 15.02
CA LYS A 72 1.47 -24.78 14.35
C LYS A 72 0.24 -23.94 14.77
N GLY A 73 0.36 -23.09 15.78
CA GLY A 73 -0.69 -22.13 16.14
C GLY A 73 -0.88 -21.02 15.10
N TYR A 74 -2.05 -20.40 15.11
CA TYR A 74 -2.44 -19.28 14.26
C TYR A 74 -2.72 -18.05 15.11
N THR A 75 -2.32 -16.89 14.61
CA THR A 75 -2.71 -15.62 15.21
C THR A 75 -3.30 -14.70 14.17
N TYR A 76 -4.17 -13.80 14.60
CA TYR A 76 -4.39 -12.58 13.84
C TYR A 76 -4.48 -11.37 14.74
N GLN A 77 -4.05 -10.25 14.20
CA GLN A 77 -4.25 -8.93 14.78
C GLN A 77 -5.28 -8.16 13.96
N TYR A 78 -6.29 -7.65 14.65
CA TYR A 78 -7.28 -6.72 14.12
C TYR A 78 -7.26 -5.47 15.00
N GLU A 79 -6.93 -4.33 14.40
CA GLU A 79 -6.64 -3.09 15.13
C GLU A 79 -5.56 -3.33 16.21
N GLU A 80 -5.92 -3.24 17.49
CA GLU A 80 -5.02 -3.47 18.63
C GLU A 80 -5.23 -4.83 19.30
N THR A 81 -6.25 -5.59 18.87
CA THR A 81 -6.57 -6.89 19.45
C THR A 81 -5.84 -8.01 18.73
N VAL A 82 -5.10 -8.82 19.47
CA VAL A 82 -4.47 -10.06 18.98
C VAL A 82 -5.29 -11.25 19.47
N ARG A 83 -5.55 -12.21 18.58
CA ARG A 83 -6.19 -13.49 18.90
C ARG A 83 -5.29 -14.65 18.53
N HIS A 84 -5.37 -15.72 19.32
CA HIS A 84 -4.59 -16.94 19.18
C HIS A 84 -5.54 -18.12 18.99
N PHE A 85 -5.12 -19.09 18.18
CA PHE A 85 -5.89 -20.28 17.86
C PHE A 85 -4.95 -21.47 17.64
N ASP A 86 -5.27 -22.63 18.19
CA ASP A 86 -4.43 -23.82 18.06
C ASP A 86 -4.65 -24.55 16.73
N THR A 87 -5.82 -24.36 16.11
CA THR A 87 -6.21 -25.03 14.87
C THR A 87 -6.57 -24.04 13.77
N PHE A 88 -6.35 -24.46 12.52
CA PHE A 88 -6.74 -23.68 11.35
C PHE A 88 -8.26 -23.43 11.32
N GLU A 89 -9.06 -24.38 11.80
CA GLU A 89 -10.52 -24.28 11.71
C GLU A 89 -11.09 -23.26 12.67
N ALA A 90 -10.57 -23.20 13.91
CA ALA A 90 -10.94 -22.16 14.86
C ALA A 90 -10.52 -20.77 14.36
N PHE A 91 -9.30 -20.67 13.83
CA PHE A 91 -8.77 -19.46 13.20
C PHE A 91 -9.63 -18.98 12.03
N HIS A 92 -9.90 -19.87 11.06
CA HIS A 92 -10.71 -19.57 9.89
C HIS A 92 -12.14 -19.19 10.27
N LYS A 93 -12.78 -19.92 11.19
CA LYS A 93 -14.14 -19.61 11.67
C LYS A 93 -14.20 -18.20 12.28
N SER A 94 -13.25 -17.86 13.15
CA SER A 94 -13.20 -16.54 13.77
C SER A 94 -12.95 -15.43 12.74
N LEU A 95 -12.04 -15.66 11.80
CA LEU A 95 -11.72 -14.69 10.76
C LEU A 95 -12.87 -14.50 9.76
N ALA A 96 -13.57 -15.57 9.37
CA ALA A 96 -14.76 -15.54 8.52
C ALA A 96 -15.92 -14.77 9.17
N GLN A 97 -16.10 -14.90 10.50
CA GLN A 97 -17.07 -14.08 11.25
C GLN A 97 -16.70 -12.59 11.20
N LYS A 98 -15.40 -12.25 11.28
CA LYS A 98 -14.93 -10.85 11.19
C LYS A 98 -15.05 -10.26 9.79
N THR A 99 -14.81 -11.05 8.74
CA THR A 99 -15.00 -10.58 7.36
C THR A 99 -16.47 -10.50 6.97
N GLY A 100 -17.33 -11.34 7.57
CA GLY A 100 -18.75 -11.41 7.28
C GLY A 100 -19.02 -11.71 5.81
N LYS A 101 -20.08 -11.12 5.25
CA LYS A 101 -20.45 -11.24 3.82
C LYS A 101 -19.68 -10.28 2.89
N ARG A 102 -18.78 -9.45 3.43
CA ARG A 102 -18.06 -8.45 2.65
C ARG A 102 -16.97 -9.12 1.80
N SER A 103 -16.73 -8.61 0.60
CA SER A 103 -15.60 -9.07 -0.22
C SER A 103 -14.27 -8.67 0.41
N TYR A 104 -13.40 -9.66 0.63
CA TYR A 104 -12.05 -9.51 1.15
C TYR A 104 -11.03 -10.12 0.19
N LEU A 105 -9.79 -9.65 0.32
CA LEU A 105 -8.61 -10.14 -0.37
C LEU A 105 -7.61 -10.65 0.66
N ILE A 106 -6.82 -11.64 0.28
CA ILE A 106 -5.66 -12.13 1.02
C ILE A 106 -4.43 -11.70 0.23
N GLN A 107 -3.47 -11.07 0.88
CA GLN A 107 -2.23 -10.60 0.27
C GLN A 107 -1.03 -11.14 1.04
N LYS A 108 0.04 -11.53 0.34
CA LYS A 108 1.33 -11.90 0.95
C LYS A 108 1.76 -10.85 1.95
N GLY A 109 2.12 -11.29 3.16
CA GLY A 109 2.68 -10.44 4.18
C GLY A 109 4.06 -9.92 3.79
N ILE A 110 4.30 -8.63 4.02
CA ILE A 110 5.62 -8.01 3.85
C ILE A 110 6.18 -7.67 5.23
N HIS A 111 7.36 -8.18 5.56
CA HIS A 111 8.06 -7.83 6.80
C HIS A 111 8.73 -6.47 6.64
N LEU A 112 7.91 -5.42 6.79
CA LEU A 112 8.31 -4.03 6.60
C LEU A 112 9.52 -3.64 7.48
N LEU A 113 10.38 -2.81 6.92
CA LEU A 113 11.37 -2.06 7.68
C LEU A 113 10.73 -1.29 8.83
N LYS A 114 11.56 -1.01 9.83
CA LYS A 114 11.15 -0.32 11.05
C LYS A 114 12.07 0.83 11.35
N HIS A 115 11.50 1.93 11.83
CA HIS A 115 12.20 3.04 12.43
C HIS A 115 11.74 3.15 13.88
N ASN A 116 12.65 3.13 14.85
CA ASN A 116 12.33 3.10 16.28
C ASN A 116 11.30 2.01 16.65
N ARG A 117 11.52 0.78 16.16
CA ARG A 117 10.64 -0.41 16.33
C ARG A 117 9.25 -0.29 15.70
N ARG A 118 8.92 0.81 15.03
CA ARG A 118 7.63 1.05 14.37
C ARG A 118 7.76 0.82 12.87
N ARG A 119 6.80 0.11 12.28
CA ARG A 119 6.74 -0.11 10.84
C ARG A 119 6.46 1.20 10.12
N PHE A 120 6.98 1.36 8.91
CA PHE A 120 6.61 2.47 8.05
C PHE A 120 6.39 1.98 6.62
N ASP A 121 5.67 2.78 5.86
CA ASP A 121 5.61 2.66 4.41
C ASP A 121 5.95 4.02 3.78
N ILE A 122 5.99 4.05 2.45
CA ILE A 122 6.31 5.20 1.64
C ILE A 122 5.13 5.51 0.73
N ARG A 123 4.63 6.74 0.77
CA ARG A 123 3.67 7.30 -0.18
C ARG A 123 4.42 8.02 -1.28
N VAL A 124 4.29 7.52 -2.50
CA VAL A 124 4.76 8.18 -3.73
C VAL A 124 3.57 8.85 -4.41
N MET A 125 3.56 10.17 -4.48
CA MET A 125 2.60 10.95 -5.26
C MET A 125 3.15 11.11 -6.66
N VAL A 126 2.43 10.58 -7.66
CA VAL A 126 2.78 10.67 -9.07
C VAL A 126 1.73 11.51 -9.77
N GLN A 127 2.14 12.55 -10.48
CA GLN A 127 1.23 13.44 -11.20
C GLN A 127 1.69 13.63 -12.64
N LEU A 128 0.72 13.83 -13.53
CA LEU A 128 1.00 14.25 -14.89
C LEU A 128 1.44 15.70 -14.84
N SER A 129 2.59 16.03 -15.40
CA SER A 129 3.04 17.41 -15.53
C SER A 129 2.22 18.18 -16.57
N PRO A 130 2.26 19.53 -16.57
CA PRO A 130 1.66 20.34 -17.64
C PRO A 130 2.13 19.97 -19.05
N LYS A 131 3.35 19.42 -19.17
CA LYS A 131 3.94 18.95 -20.43
C LYS A 131 3.48 17.55 -20.83
N GLY A 132 2.57 16.91 -20.08
CA GLY A 132 2.08 15.57 -20.39
C GLY A 132 3.03 14.43 -19.98
N VAL A 133 4.04 14.70 -19.14
CA VAL A 133 5.00 13.70 -18.66
C VAL A 133 4.69 13.32 -17.21
N TRP A 134 4.63 12.03 -16.88
CA TRP A 134 4.43 11.54 -15.52
C TRP A 134 5.68 11.73 -14.67
N GLU A 135 5.50 12.16 -13.42
CA GLU A 135 6.60 12.44 -12.49
C GLU A 135 6.17 12.18 -11.04
N ALA A 136 7.06 11.64 -10.19
CA ALA A 136 6.89 11.68 -8.75
C ALA A 136 7.07 13.11 -8.20
N THR A 137 5.97 13.76 -7.84
CA THR A 137 5.97 15.13 -7.33
C THR A 137 6.19 15.22 -5.82
N GLY A 138 6.05 14.09 -5.11
CA GLY A 138 6.35 14.01 -3.69
C GLY A 138 6.51 12.57 -3.22
N ILE A 139 7.50 12.35 -2.35
CA ILE A 139 7.74 11.06 -1.71
C ILE A 139 7.84 11.31 -0.21
N ILE A 140 7.00 10.64 0.57
CA ILE A 140 6.89 10.85 2.02
C ILE A 140 6.72 9.51 2.72
N GLY A 141 7.35 9.33 3.87
CA GLY A 141 7.13 8.14 4.67
C GLY A 141 6.01 8.33 5.69
N ARG A 142 5.37 7.23 6.06
CA ARG A 142 4.31 7.21 7.08
C ARG A 142 4.68 6.21 8.18
N LEU A 143 5.13 6.73 9.32
CA LEU A 143 5.49 5.94 10.48
C LEU A 143 4.23 5.45 11.19
N GLY A 144 3.97 4.14 11.15
CA GLY A 144 2.76 3.53 11.70
C GLY A 144 2.66 3.66 13.23
N HIS A 145 1.45 3.59 13.75
CA HIS A 145 1.20 3.65 15.19
C HIS A 145 1.85 2.43 15.90
N PRO A 146 2.48 2.58 17.07
CA PRO A 146 3.22 1.50 17.73
C PRO A 146 2.41 0.21 17.96
N ARG A 147 1.10 0.35 18.19
CA ARG A 147 0.18 -0.76 18.51
C ARG A 147 -0.61 -1.29 17.31
N LYS A 148 -0.53 -0.65 16.14
CA LYS A 148 -1.35 -1.01 14.96
C LYS A 148 -0.51 -1.64 13.86
N ILE A 149 -1.16 -2.48 13.06
CA ILE A 149 -0.55 -3.14 11.90
C ILE A 149 -0.52 -2.30 10.64
N VAL A 150 -1.30 -1.20 10.62
CA VAL A 150 -1.40 -0.27 9.49
C VAL A 150 -0.60 1.00 9.76
N THR A 151 -0.03 1.53 8.68
CA THR A 151 0.83 2.72 8.63
C THR A 151 0.08 3.97 8.15
N ASN A 152 -1.22 3.83 7.84
CA ASN A 152 -2.04 4.91 7.27
C ASN A 152 -2.11 6.14 8.21
N TYR A 153 -1.98 7.33 7.60
CA TYR A 153 -2.06 8.61 8.28
C TYR A 153 -3.34 8.75 9.12
N HIS A 154 -4.51 8.51 8.50
CA HIS A 154 -5.81 8.55 9.16
C HIS A 154 -6.00 7.49 10.26
N SER A 155 -5.09 6.53 10.39
CA SER A 155 -5.11 5.51 11.44
C SER A 155 -4.12 5.80 12.58
N GLY A 156 -3.50 6.99 12.60
CA GLY A 156 -2.47 7.38 13.57
C GLY A 156 -1.03 7.28 13.03
N GLY A 157 -0.86 7.12 11.72
CA GLY A 157 0.46 7.18 11.08
C GLY A 157 1.00 8.61 11.08
N ARG A 158 2.29 8.79 11.41
CA ARG A 158 2.95 10.09 11.41
C ARG A 158 3.70 10.32 10.09
N PRO A 159 3.39 11.37 9.31
CA PRO A 159 4.15 11.70 8.12
C PRO A 159 5.55 12.17 8.49
N MET A 160 6.57 11.65 7.81
CA MET A 160 7.97 11.95 8.05
C MET A 160 8.75 11.98 6.74
N ALA A 161 9.85 12.74 6.73
CA ALA A 161 10.81 12.72 5.64
C ALA A 161 11.38 11.30 5.49
N ILE A 162 11.52 10.82 4.24
CA ILE A 162 12.02 9.46 3.98
C ILE A 162 13.45 9.30 4.46
N GLU A 163 14.24 10.38 4.37
CA GLU A 163 15.61 10.52 4.86
C GLU A 163 15.69 10.16 6.35
N THR A 164 14.73 10.62 7.16
CA THR A 164 14.69 10.34 8.60
C THR A 164 14.36 8.89 8.89
N LEU A 165 13.44 8.29 8.13
CA LEU A 165 13.01 6.91 8.36
C LEU A 165 14.07 5.90 7.92
N LEU A 166 14.80 6.22 6.85
CA LEU A 166 15.79 5.34 6.22
C LEU A 166 17.23 5.63 6.66
N SER A 167 17.47 6.61 7.53
CA SER A 167 18.84 7.01 7.95
C SER A 167 19.65 5.88 8.60
N THR A 168 18.98 4.94 9.27
CA THR A 168 19.62 3.77 9.90
C THR A 168 19.69 2.55 8.99
N HIS A 169 19.12 2.65 7.78
CA HIS A 169 19.02 1.57 6.81
C HIS A 169 19.88 1.81 5.57
N LEU A 170 20.09 3.07 5.19
CA LEU A 170 20.70 3.45 3.91
C LEU A 170 21.70 4.60 4.05
N THR A 171 22.75 4.55 3.24
CA THR A 171 23.59 5.73 2.96
C THR A 171 22.84 6.75 2.11
N ARG A 172 23.36 7.98 2.02
CA ARG A 172 22.79 9.04 1.16
C ARG A 172 22.70 8.63 -0.31
N GLN A 173 23.73 7.94 -0.81
CA GLN A 173 23.76 7.46 -2.20
C GLN A 173 22.70 6.36 -2.44
N GLN A 174 22.58 5.41 -1.52
CA GLN A 174 21.54 4.36 -1.61
C GLN A 174 20.13 4.95 -1.53
N LEU A 175 19.92 5.95 -0.67
CA LEU A 175 18.64 6.65 -0.59
C LEU A 175 18.30 7.38 -1.90
N ALA A 176 19.26 8.06 -2.52
CA ALA A 176 19.06 8.71 -3.81
C ALA A 176 18.71 7.68 -4.90
N HIS A 177 19.40 6.53 -4.93
CA HIS A 177 19.09 5.44 -5.84
C HIS A 177 17.67 4.90 -5.64
N LEU A 178 17.31 4.53 -4.41
CA LEU A 178 15.97 4.05 -4.06
C LEU A 178 14.89 5.07 -4.43
N THR A 179 15.12 6.36 -4.20
CA THR A 179 14.17 7.42 -4.56
C THR A 179 13.94 7.47 -6.07
N GLY A 180 15.00 7.30 -6.87
CA GLY A 180 14.90 7.15 -8.33
C GLY A 180 14.14 5.89 -8.76
N GLU A 181 14.36 4.76 -8.09
CA GLU A 181 13.59 3.53 -8.35
C GLU A 181 12.10 3.69 -8.03
N LEU A 182 11.76 4.36 -6.93
CA LEU A 182 10.38 4.65 -6.53
C LEU A 182 9.68 5.59 -7.52
N ASP A 183 10.39 6.60 -8.04
CA ASP A 183 9.88 7.47 -9.10
C ASP A 183 9.62 6.68 -10.39
N LEU A 184 10.60 5.88 -10.83
CA LEU A 184 10.46 5.04 -12.02
C LEU A 184 9.31 4.02 -11.89
N LEU A 185 9.18 3.38 -10.73
CA LEU A 185 8.08 2.47 -10.43
C LEU A 185 6.73 3.21 -10.49
N GLY A 186 6.63 4.36 -9.82
CA GLY A 186 5.42 5.16 -9.77
C GLY A 186 4.97 5.67 -11.14
N THR A 187 5.88 6.21 -11.94
CA THR A 187 5.61 6.72 -13.28
C THR A 187 5.21 5.59 -14.25
N ARG A 188 5.89 4.44 -14.21
CA ARG A 188 5.51 3.24 -14.98
C ARG A 188 4.10 2.76 -14.61
N MET A 189 3.76 2.76 -13.32
CA MET A 189 2.41 2.43 -12.86
C MET A 189 1.37 3.41 -13.38
N ALA A 190 1.63 4.72 -13.28
CA ALA A 190 0.71 5.76 -13.74
C ALA A 190 0.45 5.67 -15.25
N ALA A 191 1.51 5.54 -16.05
CA ALA A 191 1.41 5.35 -17.49
C ALA A 191 0.64 4.07 -17.86
N HIS A 192 0.87 2.95 -17.16
CA HIS A 192 0.13 1.71 -17.39
C HIS A 192 -1.35 1.85 -17.03
N MET A 193 -1.67 2.48 -15.91
CA MET A 193 -3.06 2.74 -15.50
C MET A 193 -3.78 3.68 -16.47
N GLN A 194 -3.08 4.67 -17.03
CA GLN A 194 -3.65 5.62 -17.99
C GLN A 194 -4.22 4.94 -19.24
N LYS A 195 -3.65 3.79 -19.67
CA LYS A 195 -4.17 2.99 -20.79
C LYS A 195 -5.61 2.53 -20.57
N THR A 196 -6.01 2.28 -19.32
CA THR A 196 -7.37 1.88 -18.94
C THR A 196 -8.20 3.05 -18.42
N TYR A 197 -7.54 4.06 -17.83
CA TYR A 197 -8.18 5.25 -17.28
C TYR A 197 -7.61 6.51 -17.92
N PRO A 198 -8.00 6.88 -19.16
CA PRO A 198 -7.37 7.97 -19.93
C PRO A 198 -7.42 9.35 -19.27
N ARG A 199 -8.40 9.55 -18.37
CA ARG A 199 -8.60 10.81 -17.61
C ARG A 199 -7.80 10.87 -16.31
N ILE A 200 -7.04 9.84 -15.95
CA ILE A 200 -6.22 9.88 -14.74
C ILE A 200 -5.08 10.90 -14.92
N ARG A 201 -4.89 11.74 -13.90
CA ARG A 201 -3.82 12.77 -13.86
C ARG A 201 -2.93 12.67 -12.64
N LYS A 202 -3.29 11.79 -11.70
CA LYS A 202 -2.55 11.55 -10.46
C LYS A 202 -2.81 10.15 -9.92
N ILE A 203 -1.81 9.59 -9.26
CA ILE A 203 -1.94 8.42 -8.39
C ILE A 203 -1.10 8.59 -7.13
N GLY A 204 -1.51 7.94 -6.06
CA GLY A 204 -0.69 7.73 -4.87
C GLY A 204 -0.35 6.26 -4.77
N VAL A 205 0.92 5.92 -4.79
CA VAL A 205 1.41 4.55 -4.62
C VAL A 205 1.89 4.38 -3.19
N ASP A 206 1.35 3.40 -2.48
CA ASP A 206 1.76 3.03 -1.14
C ASP A 206 2.73 1.86 -1.26
N VAL A 207 3.99 2.09 -0.89
CA VAL A 207 5.10 1.15 -1.06
C VAL A 207 5.65 0.75 0.31
N GLY A 208 5.78 -0.54 0.54
CA GLY A 208 6.52 -1.10 1.67
C GLY A 208 7.91 -1.54 1.24
N LEU A 209 8.90 -1.40 2.11
CA LEU A 209 10.23 -1.99 1.92
C LEU A 209 10.39 -3.19 2.85
N ASP A 210 10.81 -4.32 2.33
CA ASP A 210 11.21 -5.45 3.16
C ASP A 210 12.66 -5.31 3.66
N ARG A 211 13.15 -6.34 4.38
CA ARG A 211 14.51 -6.36 4.94
C ARG A 211 15.60 -6.40 3.87
N SER A 212 15.28 -6.80 2.66
CA SER A 212 16.18 -6.82 1.50
C SER A 212 16.06 -5.52 0.68
N LEU A 213 15.42 -4.49 1.23
CA LEU A 213 15.15 -3.20 0.58
C LEU A 213 14.29 -3.30 -0.69
N THR A 214 13.63 -4.45 -0.92
CA THR A 214 12.80 -4.63 -2.11
C THR A 214 11.51 -3.82 -1.97
N PRO A 215 11.16 -2.98 -2.96
CA PRO A 215 9.90 -2.24 -2.95
C PRO A 215 8.72 -3.15 -3.27
N TRP A 216 7.70 -3.12 -2.42
CA TRP A 216 6.45 -3.83 -2.61
C TRP A 216 5.27 -2.86 -2.64
N VAL A 217 4.50 -2.89 -3.72
CA VAL A 217 3.30 -2.07 -3.89
C VAL A 217 2.15 -2.63 -3.05
N ILE A 218 1.84 -1.97 -1.94
CA ILE A 218 0.78 -2.35 -1.00
C ILE A 218 -0.59 -1.95 -1.56
N GLU A 219 -0.70 -0.73 -2.07
CA GLU A 219 -1.92 -0.16 -2.64
C GLU A 219 -1.61 0.94 -3.66
N VAL A 220 -2.52 1.13 -4.63
CA VAL A 220 -2.54 2.33 -5.49
C VAL A 220 -3.87 3.07 -5.32
N ASN A 221 -3.79 4.37 -5.11
CA ASN A 221 -4.91 5.29 -4.93
C ASN A 221 -5.01 6.22 -6.15
N MET A 222 -6.16 6.21 -6.84
CA MET A 222 -6.36 7.05 -8.04
C MET A 222 -6.79 8.49 -7.72
N ASN A 223 -7.09 8.78 -6.46
CA ASN A 223 -7.37 10.13 -5.97
C ASN A 223 -6.69 10.35 -4.61
N PRO A 224 -5.36 10.39 -4.56
CA PRO A 224 -4.63 10.56 -3.31
C PRO A 224 -4.83 11.97 -2.72
N ASP A 225 -4.80 12.05 -1.40
CA ASP A 225 -4.79 13.30 -0.64
C ASP A 225 -3.42 14.01 -0.78
N PRO A 226 -3.37 15.25 -1.32
CA PRO A 226 -2.15 16.03 -1.43
C PRO A 226 -1.70 16.69 -0.11
N TYR A 227 -2.58 16.83 0.89
CA TYR A 227 -2.29 17.64 2.08
C TYR A 227 -1.34 16.96 3.06
N ILE A 228 -1.12 15.65 2.93
CA ILE A 228 -0.14 14.91 3.74
C ILE A 228 1.27 15.50 3.63
N PHE A 229 1.65 16.05 2.47
CA PHE A 229 2.96 16.67 2.26
C PHE A 229 3.11 18.00 3.02
N ASN A 230 2.00 18.65 3.37
CA ASN A 230 2.03 19.86 4.20
C ASN A 230 2.43 19.56 5.65
N GLN A 231 2.52 18.29 6.06
CA GLN A 231 2.97 17.92 7.41
C GLN A 231 4.50 17.95 7.54
N LEU A 232 5.24 18.03 6.43
CA LEU A 232 6.70 18.16 6.45
C LEU A 232 7.11 19.60 6.76
N LYS A 233 8.29 19.76 7.38
CA LYS A 233 8.90 21.08 7.61
C LYS A 233 9.29 21.73 6.28
N ASP A 234 9.98 21.00 5.41
CA ASP A 234 10.24 21.44 4.04
C ASP A 234 8.95 21.39 3.21
N LYS A 235 8.56 22.55 2.68
CA LYS A 235 7.35 22.75 1.87
C LYS A 235 7.61 22.60 0.37
N SER A 236 8.83 22.30 -0.08
CA SER A 236 9.20 22.14 -1.49
C SER A 236 8.26 21.15 -2.21
N MET A 237 8.12 19.93 -1.67
CA MET A 237 7.24 18.89 -2.22
C MET A 237 5.78 19.32 -2.20
N TYR A 238 5.28 19.87 -1.10
CA TYR A 238 3.89 20.32 -1.01
C TYR A 238 3.56 21.39 -2.06
N ARG A 239 4.46 22.38 -2.24
CA ARG A 239 4.31 23.41 -3.28
C ARG A 239 4.27 22.80 -4.68
N LYS A 240 5.14 21.84 -4.98
CA LYS A 240 5.16 21.13 -6.27
C LYS A 240 3.88 20.34 -6.52
N VAL A 241 3.44 19.54 -5.54
CA VAL A 241 2.21 18.75 -5.61
C VAL A 241 1.00 19.64 -5.88
N MET A 242 0.90 20.77 -5.16
CA MET A 242 -0.21 21.71 -5.31
C MET A 242 -0.14 22.50 -6.63
N LYS A 243 1.05 22.83 -7.13
CA LYS A 243 1.23 23.44 -8.46
C LYS A 243 0.62 22.56 -9.55
N TYR A 244 0.93 21.26 -9.56
CA TYR A 244 0.42 20.33 -10.57
C TYR A 244 -1.09 20.11 -10.38
N ARG A 245 -1.56 20.07 -9.14
CA ARG A 245 -3.00 19.96 -8.85
C ARG A 245 -3.78 21.17 -9.41
N ARG A 246 -3.32 22.40 -9.16
CA ARG A 246 -4.00 23.62 -9.65
C ARG A 246 -4.09 23.66 -11.17
N TYR A 247 -2.98 23.37 -11.86
CA TYR A 247 -2.96 23.30 -13.32
C TYR A 247 -4.07 22.41 -13.91
N TRP A 248 -4.29 21.21 -13.33
CA TRP A 248 -5.33 20.30 -13.79
C TRP A 248 -6.74 20.58 -13.25
N MET A 249 -6.92 21.54 -12.33
CA MET A 249 -8.25 22.01 -11.91
C MET A 249 -8.75 23.16 -12.80
N GLU A 250 -7.82 23.89 -13.44
CA GLU A 250 -8.10 25.00 -14.34
C GLU A 250 -8.31 24.57 -15.81
N LYS A 251 -8.25 23.26 -16.09
CA LYS A 251 -8.38 22.64 -17.41
C LYS A 251 -9.52 21.62 -17.42
#